data_AF-A0A964ZA08-F1
#
_entry.id   AF-A0A964ZA08-F1
#
_cell.length_a   1.000
_cell.length_b   1.000
_cell.length_c   1.000
_cell.angle_alpha   90.00
_cell.angle_beta   90.00
_cell.angle_gamma   90.00
#
_symmetry.space_group_name_H-M   'P 1'
#
loop_
_entity.id
_entity.type
_entity.pdbx_description
1 polymer ?
#
loop_
_entity_poly.entity_id
_entity_poly.type
_entity_poly.pdbx_seq_one_letter_code
_entity_poly.pdbx_strand_id
1 'polypeptide(L)'
;PIREALKLWAKLSPESRSTATRDDLMKLYIRAELLRLTNIRAAQNRKVGAPGPEGSIGKMASADLNKDTYAFCMQLLGAEGMLYGDYSMKRPDTAMGPTDVLQKAFLRARANSIEGGTSEVMRNILGERVLGLPGDVRVDRDVPWSKVPRN
;
A
#
# COMPACT_ATOMS: atom_id res chain seq x y z
N PRO A 1 7.66 -0.59 -4.13
CA PRO A 1 7.29 0.74 -4.67
C PRO A 1 8.48 1.72 -4.75
N ILE A 2 9.16 2.03 -3.64
CA ILE A 2 10.13 3.15 -3.56
C ILE A 2 11.28 3.06 -4.56
N ARG A 3 11.74 1.83 -4.85
CA ARG A 3 12.76 1.56 -5.88
C ARG A 3 12.37 2.14 -7.24
N GLU A 4 11.09 2.10 -7.62
CA GLU A 4 10.65 2.63 -8.90
C GLU A 4 10.67 4.16 -8.94
N ALA A 5 10.29 4.82 -7.82
CA ALA A 5 10.44 6.27 -7.71
C ALA A 5 11.91 6.71 -7.75
N LEU A 6 12.82 5.97 -7.09
CA LEU A 6 14.26 6.24 -7.14
C LEU A 6 14.83 6.06 -8.56
N LYS A 7 14.43 5.00 -9.27
CA LYS A 7 14.82 4.78 -10.67
C LYS A 7 14.32 5.89 -11.58
N LEU A 8 13.07 6.32 -11.42
CA LEU A 8 12.49 7.40 -12.21
C LEU A 8 13.23 8.72 -11.93
N TRP A 9 13.40 9.05 -10.65
CA TRP A 9 14.18 10.23 -10.23
C TRP A 9 15.57 10.26 -10.85
N ALA A 10 16.29 9.14 -10.83
CA ALA A 10 17.64 9.03 -11.40
C ALA A 10 17.69 9.25 -12.92
N LYS A 11 16.56 9.06 -13.64
CA LYS A 11 16.44 9.30 -15.09
C LYS A 11 16.04 10.74 -15.44
N LEU A 12 15.46 11.48 -14.50
CA LEU A 12 15.07 12.88 -14.74
C LEU A 12 16.31 13.74 -15.02
N SER A 13 16.15 14.73 -15.90
CA SER A 13 17.19 15.73 -16.14
C SER A 13 17.43 16.57 -14.87
N PRO A 14 18.63 17.15 -14.68
CA PRO A 14 18.90 18.00 -13.52
C PRO A 14 17.91 19.15 -13.35
N GLU A 15 17.46 19.74 -14.45
CA GLU A 15 16.50 20.86 -14.47
C GLU A 15 15.10 20.43 -14.02
N SER A 16 14.77 19.15 -14.21
CA SER A 16 13.48 18.56 -13.81
C SER A 16 13.46 18.16 -12.33
N ARG A 17 14.62 18.20 -11.64
CA ARG A 17 14.74 17.85 -10.22
C ARG A 17 14.70 19.10 -9.35
N SER A 18 13.51 19.43 -8.86
CA SER A 18 13.35 20.52 -7.89
C SER A 18 13.65 20.08 -6.45
N THR A 19 14.00 21.04 -5.59
CA THR A 19 14.15 20.82 -4.14
C THR A 19 12.86 20.27 -3.50
N ALA A 20 11.69 20.75 -3.93
CA ALA A 20 10.39 20.27 -3.47
C ALA A 20 10.17 18.80 -3.83
N THR A 21 10.37 18.42 -5.09
CA THR A 21 10.22 17.01 -5.51
C THR A 21 11.25 16.08 -4.87
N ARG A 22 12.45 16.60 -4.54
CA ARG A 22 13.45 15.86 -3.78
C ARG A 22 12.98 15.61 -2.36
N ASP A 23 12.43 16.63 -1.70
CA ASP A 23 11.88 16.51 -0.34
C ASP A 23 10.74 15.48 -0.29
N ASP A 24 9.82 15.51 -1.25
CA ASP A 24 8.74 14.53 -1.35
C ASP A 24 9.25 13.09 -1.56
N LEU A 25 10.25 12.91 -2.43
CA LEU A 25 10.92 11.63 -2.59
C LEU A 25 11.57 11.15 -1.27
N MET A 26 12.21 12.05 -0.53
CA MET A 26 12.83 11.71 0.75
C MET A 26 11.80 11.31 1.81
N LYS A 27 10.65 11.98 1.89
CA LYS A 27 9.54 11.57 2.78
C LYS A 27 9.05 10.16 2.45
N LEU A 28 8.88 9.84 1.16
CA LEU A 28 8.50 8.50 0.73
C LEU A 28 9.58 7.46 1.06
N TYR A 29 10.86 7.81 0.90
CA TYR A 29 11.98 6.95 1.24
C TYR A 29 12.02 6.63 2.74
N ILE A 30 11.87 7.65 3.59
CA ILE A 30 11.80 7.49 5.05
C ILE A 30 10.64 6.55 5.42
N ARG A 31 9.45 6.77 4.86
CA ARG A 31 8.29 5.90 5.10
C ARG A 31 8.55 4.45 4.66
N ALA A 32 9.25 4.24 3.54
CA ALA A 32 9.63 2.91 3.08
C ALA A 32 10.61 2.21 4.02
N GLU A 33 11.61 2.92 4.53
CA GLU A 33 12.55 2.38 5.51
C GLU A 33 11.89 2.07 6.86
N LEU A 34 11.01 2.95 7.34
CA LEU A 34 10.21 2.69 8.54
C LEU A 34 9.35 1.44 8.40
N LEU A 35 8.71 1.26 7.24
CA LEU A 35 7.94 0.04 6.96
C LEU A 35 8.83 -1.20 6.89
N ARG A 36 10.01 -1.12 6.26
CA ARG A 36 10.97 -2.22 6.19
C ARG A 36 11.41 -2.65 7.59
N LEU A 37 11.80 -1.71 8.43
CA LEU A 37 12.21 -1.97 9.82
C LEU A 37 11.04 -2.51 10.66
N THR A 38 9.83 -1.98 10.49
CA THR A 38 8.62 -2.49 11.15
C THR A 38 8.34 -3.94 10.79
N ASN A 39 8.48 -4.31 9.51
CA ASN A 39 8.29 -5.68 9.06
C ASN A 39 9.37 -6.63 9.56
N ILE A 40 10.63 -6.17 9.65
CA ILE A 40 11.72 -6.95 10.26
C ILE A 40 11.41 -7.24 11.73
N ARG A 41 11.03 -6.22 12.50
CA ARG A 41 10.63 -6.38 13.91
C ARG A 41 9.44 -7.33 14.06
N ALA A 42 8.40 -7.15 13.24
CA ALA A 42 7.24 -8.04 13.25
C ALA A 42 7.63 -9.50 12.93
N ALA A 43 8.54 -9.72 11.97
CA ALA A 43 9.04 -11.05 11.66
C ALA A 43 9.86 -11.67 12.81
N GLN A 44 10.62 -10.87 13.55
CA GLN A 44 11.33 -11.32 14.75
C GLN A 44 10.38 -11.66 15.89
N ASN A 45 9.40 -10.80 16.19
CA ASN A 45 8.40 -11.02 17.23
C ASN A 45 7.60 -12.32 16.99
N ARG A 46 7.25 -12.61 15.73
CA ARG A 46 6.58 -13.86 15.34
C ARG A 46 7.34 -15.14 15.71
N LYS A 47 8.66 -15.08 15.86
CA LYS A 47 9.47 -16.23 16.26
C LYS A 47 9.48 -16.48 17.77
N VAL A 48 9.14 -15.45 18.55
CA VAL A 48 9.26 -15.45 20.03
C VAL A 48 7.89 -15.69 20.70
N GLY A 49 6.78 -15.53 19.98
CA GLY A 49 5.45 -15.78 20.52
C GLY A 49 4.32 -15.44 19.55
N ALA A 50 3.11 -15.30 20.08
CA ALA A 50 1.92 -14.99 19.28
C ALA A 50 2.07 -13.61 18.60
N PRO A 51 1.93 -13.53 17.26
CA PRO A 51 1.91 -12.26 16.54
C PRO A 51 0.78 -11.38 17.05
N GLY A 52 1.09 -10.11 17.33
CA GLY A 52 0.08 -9.09 17.60
C GLY A 52 -0.46 -8.47 16.30
N PRO A 53 -0.98 -7.23 16.37
CA PRO A 53 -1.57 -6.52 15.24
C PRO A 53 -0.53 -5.88 14.30
N GLU A 54 0.76 -6.24 14.40
CA GLU A 54 1.81 -5.71 13.52
C GLU A 54 1.54 -6.00 12.04
N GLY A 55 0.86 -7.12 11.73
CA GLY A 55 0.42 -7.43 10.38
C GLY A 55 -0.55 -6.40 9.82
N SER A 56 -1.52 -5.95 10.62
CA SER A 56 -2.49 -4.92 10.23
C SER A 56 -1.83 -3.55 10.04
N ILE A 57 -0.88 -3.20 10.92
CA ILE A 57 -0.06 -1.98 10.78
C ILE A 57 0.72 -2.02 9.47
N GLY A 58 1.48 -3.11 9.24
CA GLY A 58 2.30 -3.28 8.05
C GLY A 58 1.46 -3.24 6.76
N LYS A 59 0.29 -3.89 6.76
CA LYS A 59 -0.63 -3.90 5.61
C LYS A 59 -1.11 -2.50 5.27
N MET A 60 -1.62 -1.75 6.25
CA MET A 60 -2.13 -0.40 6.05
C MET A 60 -1.04 0.55 5.57
N ALA A 61 0.10 0.58 6.28
CA ALA A 61 1.23 1.43 5.92
C ALA A 61 1.78 1.10 4.52
N SER A 62 1.84 -0.19 4.15
CA SER A 62 2.23 -0.62 2.81
C SER A 62 1.25 -0.17 1.73
N ALA A 63 -0.06 -0.28 1.97
CA ALA A 63 -1.08 0.16 1.02
C ALA A 63 -0.99 1.67 0.75
N ASP A 64 -0.85 2.48 1.80
CA ASP A 64 -0.74 3.94 1.65
C ASP A 64 0.58 4.33 1.00
N LEU A 65 1.70 3.74 1.43
CA LEU A 65 3.00 4.00 0.80
C LEU A 65 3.00 3.64 -0.69
N ASN A 66 2.40 2.51 -1.08
CA ASN A 66 2.30 2.13 -2.49
C ASN A 66 1.54 3.16 -3.30
N LYS A 67 0.34 3.56 -2.85
CA LYS A 67 -0.48 4.57 -3.53
C LYS A 67 0.29 5.88 -3.69
N ASP A 68 0.87 6.39 -2.61
CA ASP A 68 1.56 7.67 -2.61
C ASP A 68 2.83 7.63 -3.49
N THR A 69 3.58 6.53 -3.44
CA THR A 69 4.79 6.39 -4.26
C THR A 69 4.46 6.39 -5.75
N TYR A 70 3.43 5.66 -6.18
CA TYR A 70 3.07 5.62 -7.59
C TYR A 70 2.37 6.91 -8.04
N ALA A 71 1.62 7.58 -7.17
CA ALA A 71 1.11 8.92 -7.45
C ALA A 71 2.25 9.92 -7.68
N PHE A 72 3.29 9.87 -6.84
CA PHE A 72 4.50 10.67 -7.02
C PHE A 72 5.23 10.33 -8.33
N CYS A 73 5.29 9.05 -8.72
CA CYS A 73 5.83 8.70 -10.04
C CYS A 73 5.03 9.34 -11.19
N MET A 74 3.69 9.39 -11.10
CA MET A 74 2.86 10.05 -12.11
C MET A 74 3.13 11.57 -12.14
N GLN A 75 3.29 12.19 -10.97
CA GLN A 75 3.67 13.60 -10.86
C GLN A 75 5.02 13.88 -11.53
N LEU A 76 6.03 13.05 -11.29
CA LEU A 76 7.35 13.20 -11.91
C LEU A 76 7.33 12.99 -13.43
N LEU A 77 6.41 12.14 -13.94
CA LEU A 77 6.23 11.94 -15.38
C LEU A 77 5.47 13.07 -16.06
N GLY A 78 4.75 13.93 -15.33
CA GLY A 78 3.95 14.99 -15.94
C GLY A 78 2.91 14.44 -16.93
N ALA A 79 2.88 15.01 -18.14
CA ALA A 79 1.87 14.66 -19.15
C ALA A 79 2.03 13.22 -19.67
N GLU A 80 3.26 12.73 -19.73
CA GLU A 80 3.61 11.36 -20.15
C GLU A 80 3.03 10.32 -19.18
N GLY A 81 2.75 10.72 -17.93
CA GLY A 81 2.06 9.90 -16.95
C GLY A 81 0.63 9.51 -17.37
N MET A 82 0.02 10.23 -18.31
CA MET A 82 -1.31 9.92 -18.84
C MET A 82 -1.27 8.88 -19.99
N LEU A 83 -0.09 8.57 -20.51
CA LEU A 83 0.07 7.68 -21.66
C LEU A 83 0.19 6.22 -21.22
N TYR A 84 -0.40 5.32 -22.01
CA TYR A 84 -0.19 3.88 -21.93
C TYR A 84 0.60 3.38 -23.12
N GLY A 85 1.51 2.43 -22.89
CA GLY A 85 2.34 1.88 -23.97
C GLY A 85 1.54 1.08 -25.00
N ASP A 86 0.49 0.38 -24.58
CA ASP A 86 -0.38 -0.44 -25.43
C ASP A 86 -1.75 -0.63 -24.77
N TYR A 87 -2.81 -0.60 -25.56
CA TYR A 87 -4.21 -0.80 -25.13
C TYR A 87 -4.78 -2.17 -25.57
N SER A 88 -3.97 -3.02 -26.20
CA SER A 88 -4.41 -4.34 -26.61
C SER A 88 -4.83 -5.19 -25.40
N MET A 89 -5.97 -5.88 -25.55
CA MET A 89 -6.50 -6.77 -24.52
C MET A 89 -5.70 -8.07 -24.49
N LYS A 90 -4.60 -8.08 -23.74
CA LYS A 90 -3.73 -9.25 -23.54
C LYS A 90 -4.04 -9.93 -22.21
N ARG A 91 -4.25 -11.25 -22.24
CA ARG A 91 -4.30 -12.05 -21.01
C ARG A 91 -2.89 -12.03 -20.37
N PRO A 92 -2.76 -11.70 -19.08
CA PRO A 92 -1.48 -11.81 -18.39
C PRO A 92 -0.99 -13.25 -18.33
N ASP A 93 0.29 -13.48 -18.63
CA ASP A 93 0.91 -14.81 -18.49
C ASP A 93 1.11 -15.21 -17.02
N THR A 94 1.13 -14.24 -16.11
CA THR A 94 1.25 -14.46 -14.67
C THR A 94 0.16 -13.70 -13.92
N ALA A 95 -0.37 -14.31 -12.87
CA ALA A 95 -1.38 -13.68 -12.00
C ALA A 95 -0.80 -12.50 -11.20
N MET A 96 0.49 -12.59 -10.85
CA MET A 96 1.23 -11.60 -10.09
C MET A 96 2.60 -11.41 -10.74
N GLY A 97 2.91 -10.19 -11.16
CA GLY A 97 4.17 -9.85 -11.80
C GLY A 97 4.45 -8.35 -11.73
N PRO A 98 5.68 -7.91 -12.09
CA PRO A 98 5.96 -6.51 -12.28
C PRO A 98 4.98 -5.96 -13.33
N THR A 99 4.26 -4.89 -12.99
CA THR A 99 3.53 -4.14 -14.01
C THR A 99 4.55 -3.62 -15.01
N ASP A 100 4.31 -3.90 -16.29
CA ASP A 100 5.14 -3.51 -17.42
C ASP A 100 5.42 -2.00 -17.49
N VAL A 101 4.49 -1.17 -17.00
CA VAL A 101 4.64 0.29 -16.94
C VAL A 101 4.16 0.89 -15.60
N LEU A 102 4.70 2.05 -15.23
CA LEU A 102 4.40 2.76 -13.97
C LEU A 102 2.92 3.15 -13.85
N GLN A 103 2.27 3.45 -14.97
CA GLN A 103 0.86 3.80 -15.06
C GLN A 103 -0.04 2.62 -14.64
N LYS A 104 0.27 1.39 -15.09
CA LYS A 104 -0.42 0.18 -14.61
C LYS A 104 -0.18 -0.05 -13.12
N ALA A 105 1.04 0.20 -12.65
CA ALA A 105 1.37 0.11 -11.23
C ALA A 105 0.54 1.08 -10.37
N PHE A 106 0.40 2.32 -10.85
CA PHE A 106 -0.41 3.36 -10.22
C PHE A 106 -1.88 2.95 -10.10
N LEU A 107 -2.49 2.46 -11.17
CA LEU A 107 -3.86 1.96 -11.12
C LEU A 107 -3.98 0.74 -10.19
N ARG A 108 -3.05 -0.20 -10.27
CA ARG A 108 -3.08 -1.42 -9.44
C ARG A 108 -2.94 -1.11 -7.95
N ALA A 109 -2.14 -0.11 -7.60
CA ALA A 109 -1.90 0.30 -6.22
C ALA A 109 -3.18 0.75 -5.49
N ARG A 110 -4.22 1.17 -6.22
CA ARG A 110 -5.51 1.54 -5.64
C ARG A 110 -6.21 0.38 -4.95
N ALA A 111 -6.07 -0.83 -5.49
CA ALA A 111 -6.67 -2.02 -4.91
C ALA A 111 -5.99 -2.43 -3.58
N ASN A 112 -4.76 -1.99 -3.30
CA ASN A 112 -4.04 -2.35 -2.07
C ASN A 112 -4.74 -1.86 -0.79
N SER A 113 -5.52 -0.79 -0.85
CA SER A 113 -6.33 -0.33 0.30
C SER A 113 -7.64 -1.10 0.48
N ILE A 114 -7.98 -2.01 -0.42
CA ILE A 114 -9.23 -2.78 -0.41
C ILE A 114 -8.94 -4.26 -0.16
N GLU A 115 -8.04 -4.85 -0.95
CA GLU A 115 -7.73 -6.27 -0.88
C GLU A 115 -6.96 -6.64 0.40
N GLY A 116 -7.08 -7.91 0.81
CA GLY A 116 -6.41 -8.41 2.01
C GLY A 116 -6.89 -7.73 3.31
N GLY A 117 -8.12 -7.21 3.31
CA GLY A 117 -8.77 -6.47 4.39
C GLY A 117 -8.60 -4.96 4.21
N THR A 118 -9.69 -4.20 4.13
CA THR A 118 -9.65 -2.77 3.77
C THR A 118 -8.86 -1.93 4.79
N SER A 119 -8.38 -0.75 4.37
CA SER A 119 -7.70 0.18 5.29
C SER A 119 -8.59 0.56 6.50
N GLU A 120 -9.90 0.62 6.30
CA GLU A 120 -10.91 0.86 7.35
C GLU A 120 -10.93 -0.29 8.35
N VAL A 121 -11.02 -1.55 7.88
CA VAL A 121 -10.98 -2.72 8.75
C VAL A 121 -9.66 -2.79 9.53
N MET A 122 -8.53 -2.45 8.90
CA MET A 122 -7.24 -2.40 9.60
C MET A 122 -7.23 -1.34 10.71
N ARG A 123 -7.82 -0.16 10.46
CA ARG A 123 -7.97 0.89 11.48
C ARG A 123 -8.87 0.45 12.63
N ASN A 124 -9.95 -0.27 12.35
CA ASN A 124 -10.80 -0.85 13.40
C ASN A 124 -10.04 -1.87 14.25
N ILE A 125 -9.25 -2.77 13.63
CA ILE A 125 -8.39 -3.72 14.36
C ILE A 125 -7.41 -2.97 15.28
N LEU A 126 -6.79 -1.90 14.79
CA LEU A 126 -5.90 -1.05 15.57
C LEU A 126 -6.63 -0.38 16.74
N GLY A 127 -7.80 0.21 16.48
CA GLY A 127 -8.63 0.82 17.52
C GLY A 127 -9.00 -0.17 18.61
N GLU A 128 -9.55 -1.33 18.26
CA GLU A 128 -10.04 -2.32 19.21
C GLU A 128 -8.92 -3.07 19.92
N ARG A 129 -7.93 -3.60 19.17
CA ARG A 129 -6.94 -4.54 19.71
C ARG A 129 -5.67 -3.87 20.22
N VAL A 130 -5.36 -2.66 19.78
CA VAL A 130 -4.18 -1.90 20.27
C VAL A 130 -4.60 -0.82 21.23
N LEU A 131 -5.60 -0.02 20.87
CA LEU A 131 -6.00 1.15 21.64
C LEU A 131 -7.12 0.86 22.66
N GLY A 132 -7.74 -0.33 22.61
CA GLY A 132 -8.84 -0.69 23.52
C GLY A 132 -10.11 0.10 23.31
N LEU A 133 -10.29 0.72 22.13
CA LEU A 133 -11.49 1.48 21.80
C LEU A 133 -12.69 0.55 21.64
N PRO A 134 -13.93 1.02 21.91
CA PRO A 134 -15.14 0.28 21.60
C PRO A 134 -15.17 -0.07 20.11
N GLY A 135 -15.52 -1.31 19.81
CA GLY A 135 -15.67 -1.75 18.42
C GLY A 135 -16.97 -1.25 17.79
N ASP A 136 -17.04 -1.32 16.46
CA ASP A 136 -18.26 -1.01 15.72
C ASP A 136 -19.43 -1.91 16.15
N VAL A 137 -20.65 -1.37 16.04
CA VAL A 137 -21.89 -2.08 16.34
C VAL A 137 -21.99 -3.31 15.43
N ARG A 138 -21.92 -4.48 16.04
CA ARG A 138 -22.01 -5.79 15.37
C ARG A 138 -23.06 -6.61 16.10
N VAL A 139 -24.24 -6.73 15.50
CA VAL A 139 -25.37 -7.50 16.07
C VAL A 139 -25.20 -9.02 15.90
N ASP A 140 -24.23 -9.44 15.10
CA ASP A 140 -24.01 -10.81 14.65
C ASP A 140 -22.69 -11.42 15.15
N ARG A 141 -21.86 -10.66 15.87
CA ARG A 141 -20.50 -11.09 16.26
C ARG A 141 -20.47 -12.42 16.99
N ASP A 142 -21.45 -12.62 17.88
CA ASP A 142 -21.53 -13.80 18.75
C ASP A 142 -22.56 -14.83 18.22
N VAL A 143 -23.04 -14.63 16.99
CA VAL A 143 -24.04 -15.47 16.31
C VAL A 143 -23.34 -16.31 15.24
N PRO A 144 -23.50 -17.64 15.23
CA PRO A 144 -23.02 -18.48 14.14
C PRO A 144 -23.58 -18.00 12.79
N TRP A 145 -22.78 -18.03 11.73
CA TRP A 145 -23.19 -17.55 10.39
C TRP A 145 -24.54 -18.11 9.90
N SER A 146 -24.86 -19.37 10.24
CA SER A 146 -26.14 -20.01 9.89
C SER A 146 -27.38 -19.38 10.55
N LYS A 147 -27.19 -18.58 11.60
CA LYS A 147 -28.24 -17.93 12.39
C LYS A 147 -28.30 -16.41 12.18
N VAL A 148 -27.45 -15.86 11.30
CA VAL A 148 -27.48 -14.43 10.96
C VAL A 148 -28.73 -14.14 10.11
N PRO A 149 -29.60 -13.18 10.50
CA PRO A 149 -30.79 -12.83 9.73
C PRO A 149 -30.42 -12.45 8.29
N ARG A 150 -31.15 -12.99 7.31
CA ARG A 150 -30.98 -12.67 5.89
C ARG A 150 -32.11 -11.74 5.46
N ASN A 151 -31.76 -10.74 4.63
CA ASN A 151 -32.72 -9.91 3.92
C ASN A 151 -33.32 -10.66 2.73
#